data_AF-A0A7D5SUF6-F1
#
_entry.id   AF-A0A7D5SUF6-F1
#
_cell.length_a   1.000
_cell.length_b   1.000
_cell.length_c   1.000
_cell.angle_alpha   90.00
_cell.angle_beta   90.00
_cell.angle_gamma   90.00
#
_symmetry.space_group_name_H-M   'P 1'
#
loop_
_entity.id
_entity.type
_entity.pdbx_description
1 polymer ?
#
loop_
_entity_poly.entity_id
_entity_poly.type
_entity_poly.pdbx_seq_one_letter_code
_entity_poly.pdbx_strand_id
1 'polypeptide(L)'
;MMFRFYNFGVKKQGIVTTRYPDETFVPPEGTLGMPDVLIGRCDMCGTCAKVCPVGAIIVEEGTIMFDMGRCIFCAYCTSHCPKGAIFMSQRYELVGRTNKDLEVRHAVKH
;
A
#
# COMPACT_ATOMS: atom_id res chain seq x y z
N MET A 1 -31.14 -40.32 28.20
CA MET A 1 -30.95 -39.04 27.49
C MET A 1 -29.51 -38.60 27.69
N MET A 2 -28.61 -39.03 26.80
CA MET A 2 -27.16 -38.82 26.90
C MET A 2 -26.84 -37.41 26.40
N PHE A 3 -26.54 -36.49 27.30
CA PHE A 3 -26.03 -35.17 26.94
C PHE A 3 -24.69 -35.37 26.22
N ARG A 4 -24.68 -35.24 24.89
CA ARG A 4 -23.47 -35.10 24.08
C ARG A 4 -22.76 -33.85 24.58
N PHE A 5 -21.75 -34.03 25.42
CA PHE A 5 -20.74 -33.03 25.68
C PHE A 5 -20.08 -32.71 24.35
N TYR A 6 -20.58 -31.64 23.70
CA TYR A 6 -19.95 -31.06 22.55
C TYR A 6 -18.58 -30.58 23.04
N ASN A 7 -17.54 -31.31 22.67
CA ASN A 7 -16.17 -31.05 23.05
C ASN A 7 -15.76 -29.74 22.36
N PHE A 8 -16.14 -28.61 22.96
CA PHE A 8 -15.68 -27.28 22.58
C PHE A 8 -14.20 -27.25 22.94
N GLY A 9 -13.37 -27.75 22.03
CA GLY A 9 -11.92 -27.78 22.15
C GLY A 9 -11.43 -26.40 22.56
N VAL A 10 -10.97 -26.31 23.80
CA VAL A 10 -10.32 -25.13 24.36
C VAL A 10 -9.20 -24.77 23.39
N LYS A 11 -9.39 -23.70 22.61
CA LYS A 11 -8.38 -23.21 21.67
C LYS A 11 -7.10 -22.98 22.47
N LYS A 12 -5.98 -23.55 22.02
CA LYS A 12 -4.66 -23.53 22.67
C LYS A 12 -4.42 -22.18 23.36
N GLN A 13 -4.37 -22.17 24.68
CA GLN A 13 -3.91 -21.02 25.46
C GLN A 13 -2.38 -20.95 25.32
N GLY A 14 -1.86 -19.84 24.79
CA GLY A 14 -0.44 -19.62 24.51
C GLY A 14 -0.16 -18.18 24.09
N ILE A 15 1.11 -17.83 23.86
CA ILE A 15 1.49 -16.50 23.35
C ILE A 15 1.04 -16.41 21.88
N VAL A 16 0.05 -15.54 21.63
CA VAL A 16 -0.52 -15.28 20.28
C VAL A 16 0.06 -14.02 19.63
N THR A 17 1.00 -13.36 20.28
CA THR A 17 1.67 -12.15 19.80
C THR A 17 2.87 -12.51 18.92
N THR A 18 3.09 -11.74 17.86
CA THR A 18 4.31 -11.76 17.06
C THR A 18 5.41 -10.96 17.77
N ARG A 19 6.69 -11.31 17.55
CA ARG A 19 7.83 -10.57 18.14
C ARG A 19 8.33 -9.45 17.22
N TYR A 20 7.56 -8.37 17.09
CA TYR A 20 8.05 -7.18 16.38
C TYR A 20 9.08 -6.43 17.26
N PRO A 21 10.23 -5.96 16.73
CA PRO A 21 10.64 -5.93 15.32
C PRO A 21 11.50 -7.11 14.85
N ASP A 22 11.84 -8.06 15.72
CA ASP A 22 12.72 -9.20 15.39
C ASP A 22 12.14 -10.12 14.30
N GLU A 23 10.82 -10.27 14.29
CA GLU A 23 10.04 -11.02 13.31
C GLU A 23 9.11 -10.08 12.54
N THR A 24 9.24 -10.04 11.22
CA THR A 24 8.37 -9.21 10.36
C THR A 24 7.06 -9.92 10.05
N PHE A 25 5.97 -9.16 10.04
CA PHE A 25 4.68 -9.64 9.61
C PHE A 25 4.64 -9.70 8.08
N VAL A 26 4.27 -10.85 7.51
CA VAL A 26 4.04 -10.98 6.06
C VAL A 26 2.60 -10.59 5.77
N PRO A 27 2.34 -9.48 5.06
CA PRO A 27 0.98 -9.09 4.73
C PRO A 27 0.32 -10.13 3.82
N PRO A 28 -0.99 -10.38 3.99
CA PRO A 28 -1.71 -11.25 3.08
C PRO A 28 -1.71 -10.68 1.66
N GLU A 29 -1.90 -11.55 0.68
CA GLU A 29 -2.03 -11.16 -0.72
C GLU A 29 -3.18 -10.15 -0.90
N GLY A 30 -2.98 -9.16 -1.79
CA GLY A 30 -3.95 -8.09 -2.04
C GLY A 30 -3.93 -6.96 -1.02
N THR A 31 -3.02 -6.98 -0.03
CA THR A 31 -2.80 -5.84 0.87
C THR A 31 -2.49 -4.57 0.09
N LEU A 32 -3.17 -3.48 0.43
CA LEU A 32 -2.97 -2.16 -0.17
C LEU A 32 -1.87 -1.40 0.60
N GLY A 33 -0.61 -1.67 0.26
CA GLY A 33 0.53 -0.91 0.80
C GLY A 33 0.89 0.29 -0.09
N MET A 34 2.14 0.72 0.00
CA MET A 34 2.64 1.87 -0.75
C MET A 34 2.45 1.69 -2.27
N PRO A 35 1.85 2.66 -2.99
CA PRO A 35 1.80 2.65 -4.44
C PRO A 35 3.20 2.88 -5.03
N ASP A 36 3.52 2.12 -6.07
CA ASP A 36 4.79 2.19 -6.78
C ASP A 36 4.54 2.23 -8.30
N VAL A 37 5.52 2.73 -9.07
CA VAL A 37 5.39 3.00 -10.51
C VAL A 37 6.39 2.19 -11.31
N LEU A 38 5.88 1.42 -12.27
CA LEU A 38 6.65 0.79 -13.33
C LEU A 38 7.07 1.86 -14.34
N ILE A 39 8.28 2.40 -14.13
CA ILE A 39 8.88 3.48 -14.92
C ILE A 39 8.74 3.25 -16.44
N GLY A 40 9.03 2.04 -16.93
CA GLY A 40 8.97 1.72 -18.37
C GLY A 40 7.56 1.60 -18.98
N ARG A 41 6.49 1.73 -18.19
CA ARG A 41 5.09 1.69 -18.67
C ARG A 41 4.36 3.01 -18.51
N CYS A 42 4.92 3.94 -17.74
CA CYS A 42 4.26 5.20 -17.46
C CYS A 42 4.50 6.18 -18.62
N ASP A 43 3.42 6.73 -19.17
CA ASP A 43 3.44 7.75 -20.23
C ASP A 43 3.16 9.16 -19.69
N MET A 44 3.11 9.32 -18.36
CA MET A 44 2.80 10.57 -17.68
C MET A 44 1.48 11.24 -18.10
N CYS A 45 0.45 10.44 -18.43
CA CYS A 45 -0.88 10.97 -18.79
C CYS A 45 -1.60 11.77 -17.68
N GLY A 46 -1.16 11.66 -16.42
CA GLY A 46 -1.72 12.42 -15.29
C GLY A 46 -3.09 11.95 -14.79
N THR A 47 -3.66 10.88 -15.33
CA THR A 47 -4.96 10.34 -14.89
C THR A 47 -4.96 9.99 -13.40
N CYS A 48 -3.86 9.42 -12.88
CA CYS A 48 -3.71 9.07 -11.48
C CYS A 48 -3.87 10.26 -10.53
N ALA A 49 -3.34 11.44 -10.89
CA ALA A 49 -3.49 12.66 -10.11
C ALA A 49 -4.94 13.18 -10.13
N LYS A 50 -5.60 13.10 -11.29
CA LYS A 50 -7.00 13.56 -11.45
C LYS A 50 -8.00 12.74 -10.64
N VAL A 51 -7.80 11.42 -10.54
CA VAL A 51 -8.72 10.52 -9.81
C VAL A 51 -8.43 10.44 -8.32
N CYS A 52 -7.33 11.03 -7.83
CA CYS A 52 -6.96 10.95 -6.43
C CYS A 52 -7.92 11.80 -5.57
N PRO A 53 -8.73 11.21 -4.68
CA PRO A 53 -9.75 11.96 -3.93
C PRO A 53 -9.14 12.95 -2.92
N VAL A 54 -7.89 12.72 -2.51
CA VAL A 54 -7.16 13.51 -1.51
C VAL A 54 -6.04 14.36 -2.11
N GLY A 55 -5.87 14.34 -3.45
CA GLY A 55 -4.83 15.12 -4.13
C GLY A 55 -3.40 14.78 -3.69
N ALA A 56 -3.12 13.50 -3.38
CA ALA A 56 -1.81 13.04 -2.90
C ALA A 56 -0.79 12.74 -4.02
N ILE A 57 -1.12 13.03 -5.27
CA ILE A 57 -0.28 12.70 -6.42
C ILE A 57 -0.05 13.96 -7.25
N ILE A 58 1.22 14.25 -7.54
CA ILE A 58 1.66 15.34 -8.40
C ILE A 58 2.44 14.75 -9.58
N VAL A 59 2.13 15.22 -10.79
CA VAL A 59 2.81 14.79 -12.03
C VAL A 59 3.38 16.04 -12.69
N GLU A 60 4.70 16.14 -12.75
CA GLU A 60 5.45 17.31 -13.26
C GLU A 60 6.62 16.83 -14.12
N GLU A 61 6.80 17.40 -15.30
CA GLU A 61 7.99 17.29 -16.19
C GLU A 61 8.94 16.09 -15.93
N GLY A 62 8.50 14.86 -16.23
CA GLY A 62 9.37 13.67 -16.10
C GLY A 62 9.35 13.01 -14.71
N THR A 63 8.58 13.51 -13.76
CA THR A 63 8.53 13.01 -12.38
C THR A 63 7.10 12.84 -11.89
N ILE A 64 6.86 11.72 -11.21
CA ILE A 64 5.63 11.47 -10.46
C ILE A 64 5.97 11.46 -8.99
N MET A 65 5.29 12.30 -8.21
CA MET A 65 5.44 12.40 -6.76
C MET A 65 4.17 11.92 -6.06
N PHE A 66 4.35 11.05 -5.06
CA PHE A 66 3.31 10.60 -4.14
C PHE A 66 3.58 11.17 -2.76
N ASP A 67 2.62 11.89 -2.20
CA ASP A 67 2.61 12.30 -0.80
C ASP A 67 1.98 11.19 0.05
N MET A 68 2.82 10.37 0.67
CA MET A 68 2.37 9.26 1.51
C MET A 68 1.83 9.70 2.86
N GLY A 69 2.02 10.97 3.26
CA GLY A 69 1.38 11.56 4.42
C GLY A 69 -0.10 11.90 4.18
N ARG A 70 -0.50 12.08 2.91
CA ARG A 70 -1.90 12.32 2.50
C ARG A 70 -2.61 11.11 1.92
N CYS A 71 -1.86 10.15 1.39
CA CYS A 71 -2.43 8.97 0.74
C CYS A 71 -3.28 8.14 1.71
N ILE A 72 -4.49 7.77 1.28
CA ILE A 72 -5.44 6.94 2.06
C ILE A 72 -5.48 5.48 1.56
N PHE A 73 -4.52 5.07 0.72
CA PHE A 73 -4.39 3.70 0.20
C PHE A 73 -5.63 3.14 -0.53
N CYS A 74 -6.45 4.01 -1.14
CA CYS A 74 -7.69 3.61 -1.84
C CYS A 74 -7.49 2.88 -3.17
N ALA A 75 -6.26 2.79 -3.68
CA ALA A 75 -5.90 2.15 -4.95
C ALA A 75 -6.57 2.71 -6.24
N TYR A 76 -7.23 3.86 -6.20
CA TYR A 76 -7.84 4.47 -7.39
C TYR A 76 -6.84 4.82 -8.50
N CYS A 77 -5.63 5.22 -8.13
CA CYS A 77 -4.55 5.47 -9.09
C CYS A 77 -4.16 4.20 -9.86
N THR A 78 -4.26 3.02 -9.24
CA THR A 78 -3.98 1.73 -9.88
C THR A 78 -5.13 1.34 -10.81
N SER A 79 -6.38 1.43 -10.33
CA SER A 79 -7.55 1.00 -11.11
C SER A 79 -7.85 1.86 -12.34
N HIS A 80 -7.49 3.15 -12.31
CA HIS A 80 -7.74 4.09 -13.42
C HIS A 80 -6.49 4.35 -14.27
N CYS A 81 -5.36 3.67 -14.01
CA CYS A 81 -4.18 3.83 -14.85
C CYS A 81 -4.38 3.10 -16.19
N PRO A 82 -4.49 3.80 -17.33
CA PRO A 82 -4.77 3.16 -18.62
C PRO A 82 -3.64 2.25 -19.10
N LYS A 83 -2.41 2.49 -18.63
CA LYS A 83 -1.23 1.68 -18.95
C LYS A 83 -0.94 0.58 -17.94
N GLY A 84 -1.68 0.53 -16.81
CA GLY A 84 -1.36 -0.36 -15.70
C GLY A 84 0.07 -0.18 -15.19
N ALA A 85 0.54 1.08 -15.15
CA ALA A 85 1.90 1.42 -14.74
C ALA A 85 2.03 1.56 -13.21
N ILE A 86 0.93 1.78 -12.49
CA ILE A 86 0.93 1.92 -11.03
C ILE A 86 0.43 0.62 -10.42
N PHE A 87 1.06 0.15 -9.35
CA PHE A 87 0.61 -1.01 -8.58
C PHE A 87 0.75 -0.76 -7.08
N MET A 88 -0.01 -1.52 -6.29
CA MET A 88 0.06 -1.46 -4.82
C MET A 88 1.09 -2.47 -4.34
N SER A 89 2.14 -2.01 -3.66
CA SER A 89 3.13 -2.89 -3.03
C SER A 89 2.62 -3.41 -1.68
N GLN A 90 3.36 -4.34 -1.08
CA GLN A 90 3.11 -4.81 0.30
C GLN A 90 3.86 -3.99 1.36
N ARG A 91 4.50 -2.88 0.97
CA ARG A 91 5.27 -2.05 1.91
C ARG A 91 4.30 -1.25 2.78
N TYR A 92 4.28 -1.55 4.08
CA TYR A 92 3.46 -0.86 5.08
C TYR A 92 4.31 -0.03 6.07
N GLU A 93 5.62 -0.26 6.13
CA GLU A 93 6.54 0.40 7.05
C GLU A 93 7.02 1.76 6.48
N LEU A 94 6.10 2.72 6.44
CA LEU A 94 6.37 4.09 5.99
C LEU A 94 6.56 4.99 7.21
N VAL A 95 7.80 5.31 7.54
CA VAL A 95 8.14 6.18 8.66
C VAL A 95 8.98 7.34 8.17
N GLY A 96 8.51 8.56 8.44
CA GLY A 96 9.22 9.82 8.22
C GLY A 96 9.29 10.61 9.52
N ARG A 97 10.32 11.44 9.69
CA ARG A 97 10.39 12.38 10.83
C ARG A 97 9.63 13.66 10.52
N THR A 98 9.53 13.99 9.24
CA THR A 98 8.83 15.14 8.69
C THR A 98 7.97 14.70 7.51
N ASN A 99 6.99 15.51 7.11
CA ASN A 99 6.15 15.20 5.95
C ASN A 99 6.95 15.06 4.64
N LYS A 100 8.08 15.78 4.52
CA LYS A 100 8.94 15.69 3.33
C LYS A 100 9.59 14.31 3.17
N ASP A 101 9.81 13.60 4.27
CA ASP A 101 10.36 12.24 4.24
C ASP A 101 9.36 11.22 3.68
N LEU A 102 8.07 11.60 3.59
CA LEU A 102 6.98 10.79 3.05
C LEU A 102 6.65 11.14 1.58
N GLU A 103 7.38 12.08 0.97
CA GLU A 103 7.26 12.37 -0.46
C GLU A 103 8.11 11.39 -1.27
N VAL A 104 7.46 10.56 -2.08
CA VAL A 104 8.14 9.56 -2.91
C VAL A 104 8.11 10.00 -4.36
N ARG A 105 9.28 10.17 -4.96
CA ARG A 105 9.46 10.69 -6.31
C ARG A 105 10.00 9.61 -7.24
N HIS A 106 9.32 9.39 -8.36
CA HIS A 106 9.72 8.47 -9.41
C HIS A 106 10.02 9.28 -10.67
N ALA A 107 11.27 9.24 -11.13
CA ALA A 107 11.66 9.82 -12.41
C ALA A 107 11.28 8.88 -13.56
N VAL A 108 10.36 9.31 -14.40
CA VAL A 108 9.90 8.61 -15.60
C VAL A 108 10.67 9.16 -16.79
N LYS A 109 11.60 8.35 -17.32
CA LYS A 109 12.29 8.67 -18.57
C LYS A 109 11.38 8.26 -19.74
N HIS A 110 11.13 9.20 -20.64
CA HIS A 110 10.53 8.92 -21.94
C HIS A 110 11.53 8.20 -22.86
#